data_AF-A0A672R2B3-F1
#
_entry.id   AF-A0A672R2B3-F1
#
_cell.length_a   1.000
_cell.length_b   1.000
_cell.length_c   1.000
_cell.angle_alpha   90.00
_cell.angle_beta   90.00
_cell.angle_gamma   90.00
#
_symmetry.space_group_name_H-M   'P 1'
#
loop_
_entity.id
_entity.type
_entity.pdbx_description
1 polymer ?
#
loop_
_entity_poly.entity_id
_entity_poly.type
_entity_poly.pdbx_seq_one_letter_code
_entity_poly.pdbx_strand_id
1 'polypeptide(L)'
;MSASRTVICLLRNDLRLHDNEVFHWAQRNADHIIPLYCFDPRHYQGTYHFNFPKTGPFRLRFLLDSVKDLRATLRKRGSTLLVRQGKPEDVVSDLIQQLGSVTAVAFHEEVASEEKTVEKKLKAICCQNKVKVQTFWGSTLYHRADLPFSHIGGLPDVYTQFRKVVEGQGRVRPVLSTPEQVKSLPLGLEEGTIPTFEGLGQTGTLIYITVWLYSAGIGNDPRENRKFNMIKQGLDYDNNVSSSFYKSLTVIALVTIKPRELALTGFMSNRGRQNVASFLTKDLCLDWRLGAEWFEYLLVDHDVCSNYGNWLYSAGIGNDPRENRKFNMIKQGLDYDNNGDYVRQWVPELRGIKGGDVHMPWTLSNSALSHAQVSLNETYPSPVIIAPEWSRHVNNKSEGRAHLTHQDNKDRGIDFYFSKNKSF
;
A
#
# COMPACT_ATOMS: atom_id res chain seq x y z
N MET A 1 5.77 -46.15 -19.96
CA MET A 1 5.53 -45.45 -18.68
C MET A 1 5.10 -44.03 -19.01
N SER A 2 3.96 -43.55 -18.48
CA SER A 2 3.60 -42.13 -18.63
C SER A 2 4.72 -41.28 -18.01
N ALA A 3 5.20 -40.26 -18.72
CA ALA A 3 6.14 -39.30 -18.14
C ALA A 3 5.50 -38.64 -16.90
N SER A 4 6.30 -38.46 -15.84
CA SER A 4 5.85 -37.79 -14.60
C SER A 4 5.43 -36.35 -14.91
N ARG A 5 4.27 -35.93 -14.41
CA ARG A 5 3.71 -34.60 -14.65
C ARG A 5 4.17 -33.62 -13.58
N THR A 6 5.07 -32.71 -13.94
CA THR A 6 5.49 -31.62 -13.06
C THR A 6 4.67 -30.36 -13.33
N VAL A 7 4.18 -29.70 -12.29
CA VAL A 7 3.49 -28.40 -12.38
C VAL A 7 4.21 -27.34 -11.55
N ILE A 8 4.53 -26.20 -12.17
CA ILE A 8 5.02 -25.01 -11.48
C ILE A 8 3.82 -24.20 -11.00
N CYS A 9 3.71 -23.99 -9.69
CA CYS A 9 2.73 -23.09 -9.07
C CYS A 9 3.44 -21.76 -8.79
N LEU A 10 3.32 -20.80 -9.71
CA LEU A 10 3.94 -19.49 -9.56
C LEU A 10 3.07 -18.59 -8.68
N LEU A 11 3.59 -18.26 -7.50
CA LEU A 11 2.94 -17.38 -6.53
C LEU A 11 3.45 -15.96 -6.67
N ARG A 12 2.54 -15.00 -6.47
CA ARG A 12 2.78 -13.55 -6.51
C ARG A 12 2.12 -12.90 -5.28
N ASN A 13 0.95 -12.30 -5.44
CA ASN A 13 0.20 -11.64 -4.37
C ASN A 13 -0.72 -12.60 -3.59
N ASP A 14 -0.52 -13.90 -3.76
CA ASP A 14 -1.33 -15.00 -3.24
C ASP A 14 -0.50 -15.96 -2.37
N LEU A 15 0.34 -15.39 -1.50
CA LEU A 15 1.26 -16.10 -0.59
C LEU A 15 0.54 -16.88 0.53
N ARG A 16 -0.33 -17.81 0.14
CA ARG A 16 -1.18 -18.61 1.03
C ARG A 16 -1.43 -19.98 0.44
N LEU A 17 -1.67 -20.96 1.33
CA LEU A 17 -2.12 -22.30 0.94
C LEU A 17 -3.64 -22.47 1.07
N HIS A 18 -4.26 -21.77 2.02
CA HIS A 18 -5.71 -21.79 2.21
C HIS A 18 -6.40 -21.06 1.05
N ASP A 19 -7.56 -21.57 0.63
CA ASP A 19 -8.37 -20.99 -0.45
C ASP A 19 -7.53 -20.59 -1.69
N ASN A 20 -6.62 -21.47 -2.09
CA ASN A 20 -5.72 -21.24 -3.20
C ASN A 20 -6.02 -22.25 -4.32
N GLU A 21 -6.69 -21.78 -5.38
CA GLU A 21 -7.15 -22.62 -6.49
C GLU A 21 -5.98 -23.18 -7.31
N VAL A 22 -4.84 -22.48 -7.35
CA VAL A 22 -3.60 -22.95 -7.99
C VAL A 22 -3.16 -24.28 -7.35
N PHE A 23 -3.03 -24.30 -6.01
CA PHE A 23 -2.66 -25.52 -5.29
C PHE A 23 -3.74 -26.59 -5.38
N HIS A 24 -5.02 -26.21 -5.25
CA HIS A 24 -6.14 -27.14 -5.33
C HIS A 24 -6.18 -27.88 -6.68
N TRP A 25 -5.92 -27.17 -7.77
CA TRP A 25 -5.85 -27.74 -9.11
C TRP A 25 -4.59 -28.56 -9.29
N ALA A 26 -3.42 -28.05 -8.90
CA ALA A 26 -2.15 -28.75 -9.09
C ALA A 26 -2.12 -30.12 -8.39
N GLN A 27 -2.71 -30.22 -7.20
CA GLN A 27 -2.83 -31.48 -6.45
C GLN A 27 -3.57 -32.59 -7.19
N ARG A 28 -4.50 -32.25 -8.08
CA ARG A 28 -5.25 -33.22 -8.88
C ARG A 28 -4.58 -33.54 -10.22
N ASN A 29 -3.73 -32.65 -10.71
CA ASN A 29 -3.26 -32.68 -12.09
C ASN A 29 -1.75 -32.98 -12.24
N ALA A 30 -0.98 -32.89 -11.15
CA ALA A 30 0.47 -33.09 -11.14
C ALA A 30 0.87 -34.33 -10.33
N ASP A 31 1.98 -34.95 -10.69
CA ASP A 31 2.69 -35.93 -9.88
C ASP A 31 3.70 -35.21 -8.96
N HIS A 32 4.31 -34.12 -9.45
CA HIS A 32 5.17 -33.22 -8.68
C HIS A 32 4.69 -31.77 -8.75
N ILE A 33 4.74 -31.05 -7.63
CA ILE A 33 4.37 -29.63 -7.55
C ILE A 33 5.61 -28.83 -7.17
N ILE A 34 5.88 -27.76 -7.90
CA ILE A 34 6.93 -26.78 -7.59
C ILE A 34 6.26 -25.47 -7.18
N PRO A 35 6.09 -25.20 -5.87
CA PRO A 35 5.71 -23.87 -5.40
C PRO A 35 6.87 -22.92 -5.66
N LEU A 36 6.67 -21.88 -6.47
CA LEU A 36 7.70 -20.95 -6.90
C LEU A 36 7.33 -19.52 -6.52
N TYR A 37 8.26 -18.79 -5.92
CA TYR A 37 8.19 -17.35 -5.74
C TYR A 37 9.44 -16.67 -6.29
N CYS A 38 9.26 -15.61 -7.07
CA CYS A 38 10.35 -14.86 -7.66
C CYS A 38 10.40 -13.44 -7.06
N PHE A 39 11.55 -13.07 -6.50
CA PHE A 39 11.86 -11.68 -6.21
C PHE A 39 12.21 -10.98 -7.53
N ASP A 40 11.20 -10.35 -8.13
CA ASP A 40 11.32 -9.65 -9.39
C ASP A 40 12.12 -8.34 -9.23
N PRO A 41 13.25 -8.15 -9.93
CA PRO A 41 14.06 -6.95 -9.80
C PRO A 41 13.29 -5.66 -10.15
N ARG A 42 12.24 -5.74 -10.97
CA ARG A 42 11.40 -4.58 -11.33
C ARG A 42 10.68 -3.97 -10.13
N HIS A 43 10.40 -4.75 -9.09
CA HIS A 43 9.70 -4.28 -7.89
C HIS A 43 10.61 -3.43 -6.96
N TYR A 44 11.91 -3.39 -7.25
CA TYR A 44 12.94 -2.70 -6.46
C TYR A 44 13.59 -1.55 -7.23
N GLN A 45 13.01 -1.20 -8.38
CA GLN A 45 13.37 -0.03 -9.19
C GLN A 45 12.54 1.19 -8.74
N GLY A 46 12.52 2.24 -9.56
CA GLY A 46 11.69 3.42 -9.35
C GLY A 46 10.23 3.23 -9.79
N THR A 47 9.33 4.01 -9.20
CA THR A 47 7.96 4.23 -9.69
C THR A 47 7.98 4.97 -11.02
N TYR A 48 6.86 4.92 -11.75
CA TYR A 48 6.84 5.29 -13.16
C TYR A 48 7.03 6.80 -13.43
N HIS A 49 6.35 7.67 -12.68
CA HIS A 49 6.36 9.11 -12.93
C HIS A 49 7.42 9.86 -12.12
N PHE A 50 7.57 9.53 -10.84
CA PHE A 50 8.38 10.30 -9.90
C PHE A 50 9.60 9.54 -9.37
N ASN A 51 9.81 8.31 -9.83
CA ASN A 51 10.99 7.51 -9.53
C ASN A 51 11.23 7.32 -8.01
N PHE A 52 10.16 7.24 -7.22
CA PHE A 52 10.27 6.80 -5.82
C PHE A 52 10.69 5.33 -5.81
N PRO A 53 11.37 4.84 -4.76
CA PRO A 53 11.58 3.40 -4.65
C PRO A 53 10.22 2.70 -4.70
N LYS A 54 10.08 1.71 -5.56
CA LYS A 54 8.78 1.11 -5.82
C LYS A 54 8.25 0.31 -4.63
N THR A 55 9.13 -0.42 -3.94
CA THR A 55 8.82 -1.16 -2.72
C THR A 55 9.59 -0.60 -1.54
N GLY A 56 8.90 0.09 -0.63
CA GLY A 56 9.51 0.63 0.57
C GLY A 56 9.81 -0.40 1.65
N PRO A 57 10.52 0.03 2.70
CA PRO A 57 11.10 -0.89 3.68
C PRO A 57 10.05 -1.64 4.49
N PHE A 58 8.91 -1.01 4.79
CA PHE A 58 7.82 -1.65 5.53
C PHE A 58 7.22 -2.81 4.75
N ARG A 59 6.86 -2.57 3.48
CA ARG A 59 6.28 -3.61 2.62
C ARG A 59 7.31 -4.69 2.27
N LEU A 60 8.57 -4.31 2.01
CA LEU A 60 9.62 -5.31 1.78
C LEU A 60 9.81 -6.22 3.00
N ARG A 61 9.82 -5.65 4.22
CA ARG A 61 9.92 -6.47 5.43
C ARG A 61 8.75 -7.45 5.54
N PHE A 62 7.53 -6.94 5.36
CA PHE A 62 6.32 -7.75 5.41
C PHE A 62 6.33 -8.86 4.35
N LEU A 63 6.79 -8.56 3.13
CA LEU A 63 6.92 -9.52 2.05
C LEU A 63 7.93 -10.62 2.35
N LEU A 64 9.12 -10.26 2.84
CA LEU A 64 10.14 -11.22 3.24
C LEU A 64 9.64 -12.17 4.32
N ASP A 65 8.92 -11.64 5.32
CA ASP A 65 8.36 -12.46 6.40
C ASP A 65 7.18 -13.33 5.90
N SER A 66 6.37 -12.85 4.95
CA SER A 66 5.32 -13.64 4.29
C SER A 66 5.88 -14.81 3.47
N VAL A 67 6.95 -14.59 2.71
CA VAL A 67 7.62 -15.65 1.94
C VAL A 67 8.25 -16.69 2.86
N LYS A 68 8.87 -16.28 3.98
CA LYS A 68 9.40 -17.19 5.00
C LYS A 68 8.30 -18.03 5.64
N ASP A 69 7.18 -17.41 6.00
CA ASP A 69 6.04 -18.10 6.61
C ASP A 69 5.45 -19.14 5.66
N LEU A 70 5.24 -18.77 4.39
CA LEU A 70 4.70 -19.70 3.40
C LEU A 70 5.65 -20.89 3.17
N ARG A 71 6.96 -20.64 3.08
CA ARG A 71 7.96 -21.71 2.99
C ARG A 71 7.90 -22.66 4.19
N ALA A 72 7.83 -22.12 5.41
CA ALA A 72 7.70 -22.94 6.62
C ALA A 72 6.39 -23.75 6.64
N THR A 73 5.29 -23.14 6.17
CA THR A 73 3.99 -23.80 6.04
C THR A 73 4.04 -24.96 5.03
N LEU A 74 4.69 -24.78 3.89
CA LEU A 74 4.85 -25.83 2.87
C LEU A 74 5.74 -26.97 3.37
N ARG A 75 6.83 -26.67 4.10
CA ARG A 75 7.71 -27.68 4.73
C ARG A 75 6.98 -28.59 5.70
N LYS A 76 6.11 -28.02 6.55
CA LYS A 76 5.26 -28.80 7.46
C LYS A 76 4.31 -29.77 6.74
N ARG A 77 4.07 -29.55 5.45
CA ARG A 77 3.15 -30.33 4.61
C ARG A 77 3.86 -31.17 3.54
N GLY A 78 5.17 -31.41 3.69
CA GLY A 78 5.93 -32.33 2.82
C GLY A 78 6.44 -31.72 1.50
N SER A 79 6.39 -30.39 1.36
CA SER A 79 6.90 -29.67 0.18
C SER A 79 7.85 -28.54 0.61
N THR A 80 8.17 -27.59 -0.26
CA THR A 80 8.87 -26.35 0.09
C THR A 80 8.57 -25.25 -0.92
N LEU A 81 8.97 -24.02 -0.62
CA LEU A 81 8.87 -22.89 -1.54
C LEU A 81 10.20 -22.65 -2.23
N LEU A 82 10.26 -22.93 -3.52
CA LEU A 82 11.37 -22.52 -4.37
C LEU A 82 11.39 -20.98 -4.46
N VAL A 83 12.51 -20.38 -4.12
CA VAL A 83 12.71 -18.93 -4.24
C VAL A 83 13.83 -18.65 -5.22
N ARG A 84 13.58 -17.70 -6.12
CA ARG A 84 14.55 -17.20 -7.10
C ARG A 84 14.54 -15.68 -7.09
N GLN A 85 15.65 -15.08 -7.50
CA GLN A 85 15.75 -13.66 -7.81
C GLN A 85 15.86 -13.54 -9.32
N GLY A 86 14.99 -12.75 -9.94
CA GLY A 86 14.91 -12.66 -11.39
C GLY A 86 13.48 -12.44 -11.86
N LYS A 87 13.36 -12.09 -13.14
CA LYS A 87 12.05 -11.91 -13.76
C LYS A 87 11.32 -13.25 -13.79
N PRO A 88 10.04 -13.34 -13.37
CA PRO A 88 9.31 -14.60 -13.34
C PRO A 88 9.31 -15.33 -14.69
N GLU A 89 9.18 -14.58 -15.79
CA GLU A 89 9.22 -15.15 -17.15
C GLU A 89 10.53 -15.89 -17.45
N ASP A 90 11.68 -15.32 -17.09
CA ASP A 90 13.00 -15.89 -17.35
C ASP A 90 13.24 -17.11 -16.44
N VAL A 91 12.94 -16.97 -15.15
CA VAL A 91 13.08 -18.07 -14.16
C VAL A 91 12.23 -19.28 -14.54
N VAL A 92 10.99 -19.06 -14.99
CA VAL A 92 10.11 -20.15 -15.42
C VAL A 92 10.66 -20.81 -16.69
N SER A 93 11.22 -20.06 -17.64
CA SER A 93 11.90 -20.62 -18.81
C SER A 93 13.04 -21.55 -18.39
N ASP A 94 13.90 -21.10 -17.48
CA ASP A 94 15.05 -21.88 -17.02
C ASP A 94 14.62 -23.17 -16.33
N LEU A 95 13.59 -23.13 -15.48
CA LEU A 95 13.06 -24.33 -14.81
C LEU A 95 12.43 -25.32 -15.80
N ILE A 96 11.73 -24.82 -16.83
CA ILE A 96 11.18 -25.68 -17.89
C ILE A 96 12.31 -26.41 -18.63
N GLN A 97 13.37 -25.69 -19.00
CA GLN A 97 14.52 -26.26 -19.69
C GLN A 97 15.30 -27.24 -18.81
N GLN A 98 15.52 -26.89 -17.54
CA GLN A 98 16.26 -27.72 -16.58
C GLN A 98 15.57 -29.06 -16.33
N LEU A 99 14.24 -29.06 -16.20
CA LEU A 99 13.50 -30.25 -15.77
C LEU A 99 13.01 -31.14 -16.90
N GLY A 100 12.72 -30.57 -18.08
CA GLY A 100 12.18 -31.28 -19.25
C GLY A 100 10.80 -31.95 -19.06
N SER A 101 10.29 -32.01 -17.83
CA SER A 101 9.08 -32.71 -17.40
C SER A 101 7.95 -31.77 -16.97
N VAL A 102 8.14 -30.46 -17.12
CA VAL A 102 7.13 -29.46 -16.78
C VAL A 102 6.00 -29.54 -17.80
N THR A 103 4.79 -29.82 -17.31
CA THR A 103 3.59 -29.99 -18.14
C THR A 103 2.65 -28.80 -18.05
N ALA A 104 2.67 -28.07 -16.93
CA ALA A 104 1.94 -26.82 -16.80
C ALA A 104 2.61 -25.81 -15.86
N VAL A 105 2.30 -24.53 -16.09
CA VAL A 105 2.54 -23.43 -15.16
C VAL A 105 1.18 -22.87 -14.74
N ALA A 106 0.95 -22.79 -13.43
CA ALA A 106 -0.31 -22.36 -12.83
C ALA A 106 -0.10 -21.13 -11.94
N PHE A 107 -0.97 -20.12 -12.07
CA PHE A 107 -0.91 -18.88 -11.27
C PHE A 107 -2.27 -18.16 -11.19
N HIS A 108 -2.47 -17.33 -10.16
CA HIS A 108 -3.62 -16.41 -10.10
C HIS A 108 -3.44 -15.23 -11.05
N GLU A 109 -4.50 -14.81 -11.72
CA GLU A 109 -4.54 -13.64 -12.61
C GLU A 109 -4.54 -12.33 -11.84
N GLU A 110 -3.90 -11.34 -12.44
CA GLU A 110 -3.85 -9.95 -12.00
C GLU A 110 -4.47 -9.03 -13.04
N VAL A 111 -4.71 -7.76 -12.71
CA VAL A 111 -5.40 -6.81 -13.62
C VAL A 111 -4.56 -5.60 -13.99
N ALA A 112 -3.58 -5.22 -13.18
CA ALA A 112 -2.74 -4.06 -13.45
C ALA A 112 -1.73 -4.34 -14.59
N SER A 113 -1.29 -3.26 -15.23
CA SER A 113 -0.56 -3.31 -16.52
C SER A 113 0.78 -4.02 -16.42
N GLU A 114 1.47 -3.90 -15.30
CA GLU A 114 2.79 -4.50 -15.10
C GLU A 114 2.67 -6.02 -14.93
N GLU A 115 1.74 -6.46 -14.08
CA GLU A 115 1.45 -7.86 -13.85
C GLU A 115 0.92 -8.51 -15.13
N LYS A 116 0.07 -7.81 -15.89
CA LYS A 116 -0.40 -8.28 -17.22
C LYS A 116 0.74 -8.43 -18.22
N THR A 117 1.75 -7.58 -18.15
CA THR A 117 2.93 -7.70 -19.00
C THR A 117 3.74 -8.96 -18.65
N VAL A 118 3.90 -9.26 -17.37
CA VAL A 118 4.54 -10.50 -16.90
C VAL A 118 3.73 -11.73 -17.35
N GLU A 119 2.41 -11.73 -17.16
CA GLU A 119 1.53 -12.83 -17.59
C GLU A 119 1.61 -13.08 -19.11
N LYS A 120 1.66 -12.03 -19.92
CA LYS A 120 1.78 -12.14 -21.38
C LYS A 120 3.09 -12.84 -21.77
N LYS A 121 4.20 -12.47 -21.12
CA LYS A 121 5.50 -13.08 -21.38
C LYS A 121 5.58 -14.53 -20.91
N LEU A 122 5.04 -14.83 -19.72
CA LEU A 122 4.91 -16.20 -19.22
C LEU A 122 4.13 -17.08 -20.19
N LYS A 123 2.99 -16.59 -20.71
CA LYS A 123 2.20 -17.28 -21.73
C LYS A 123 2.99 -17.55 -23.01
N ALA A 124 3.78 -16.58 -23.48
CA ALA A 124 4.62 -16.74 -24.66
C ALA A 124 5.70 -17.82 -24.45
N ILE A 125 6.41 -17.79 -23.32
CA ILE A 125 7.46 -18.77 -22.98
C ILE A 125 6.88 -20.18 -22.83
N CYS A 126 5.74 -20.31 -22.15
CA CYS A 126 5.08 -21.60 -22.01
C CYS A 126 4.63 -22.15 -23.37
N CYS A 127 4.08 -21.28 -24.24
CA CYS A 127 3.70 -21.67 -25.61
C CYS A 127 4.90 -22.16 -26.43
N GLN A 128 6.03 -21.47 -26.37
CA GLN A 128 7.27 -21.85 -27.08
C GLN A 128 7.77 -23.23 -26.62
N ASN A 129 7.64 -23.53 -25.33
CA ASN A 129 8.09 -24.80 -24.74
C ASN A 129 6.99 -25.89 -24.70
N LYS A 130 5.83 -25.67 -25.33
CA LYS A 130 4.68 -26.61 -25.32
C LYS A 130 4.18 -26.96 -23.90
N VAL A 131 4.31 -26.03 -22.97
CA VAL A 131 3.83 -26.14 -21.58
C VAL A 131 2.47 -25.47 -21.46
N LYS A 132 1.51 -26.13 -20.81
CA LYS A 132 0.17 -25.57 -20.60
C LYS A 132 0.21 -24.41 -19.59
N VAL A 133 -0.49 -23.32 -19.86
CA VAL A 133 -0.75 -22.29 -18.85
C VAL A 133 -2.14 -22.49 -18.27
N GLN A 134 -2.22 -22.52 -16.95
CA GLN A 134 -3.48 -22.57 -16.22
C GLN A 134 -3.58 -21.32 -15.33
N THR A 135 -4.66 -20.57 -15.47
CA THR A 135 -4.87 -19.35 -14.67
C THR A 135 -6.14 -19.43 -13.86
N PHE A 136 -6.16 -18.71 -12.74
CA PHE A 136 -7.29 -18.68 -11.80
C PHE A 136 -7.58 -17.28 -11.33
N TRP A 137 -8.84 -17.00 -10.99
CA TRP A 137 -9.24 -15.72 -10.43
C TRP A 137 -9.56 -15.90 -8.94
N GLY A 138 -8.72 -15.32 -8.07
CA GLY A 138 -8.78 -15.59 -6.62
C GLY A 138 -8.46 -14.38 -5.73
N SER A 139 -8.55 -13.17 -6.27
CA SER A 139 -8.25 -11.91 -5.57
C SER A 139 -9.48 -11.18 -5.03
N THR A 140 -10.69 -11.58 -5.39
CA THR A 140 -11.94 -10.86 -5.03
C THR A 140 -12.97 -11.77 -4.36
N LEU A 141 -13.79 -11.18 -3.48
CA LEU A 141 -14.87 -11.87 -2.78
C LEU A 141 -15.93 -12.45 -3.73
N TYR A 142 -16.38 -11.64 -4.68
CA TYR A 142 -17.23 -12.11 -5.78
C TYR A 142 -16.33 -12.55 -6.93
N HIS A 143 -16.45 -13.79 -7.35
CA HIS A 143 -15.69 -14.29 -8.49
C HIS A 143 -16.20 -13.61 -9.77
N ARG A 144 -15.29 -13.17 -10.66
CA ARG A 144 -15.66 -12.39 -11.86
C ARG A 144 -16.69 -13.04 -12.78
N ALA A 145 -16.71 -14.37 -12.84
CA ALA A 145 -17.64 -15.14 -13.66
C ALA A 145 -19.05 -15.28 -13.04
N ASP A 146 -19.19 -14.95 -11.74
CA ASP A 146 -20.45 -15.04 -11.00
C ASP A 146 -21.06 -13.64 -10.78
N LEU A 147 -20.48 -12.62 -11.41
CA LEU A 147 -21.01 -11.26 -11.34
C LEU A 147 -22.32 -11.17 -12.12
N PRO A 148 -23.38 -10.58 -11.54
CA PRO A 148 -24.69 -10.40 -12.18
C PRO A 148 -24.71 -9.23 -13.17
N PHE A 149 -23.62 -9.06 -13.93
CA PHE A 149 -23.47 -8.04 -14.98
C PHE A 149 -23.02 -8.73 -16.28
N SER A 150 -23.45 -8.22 -17.43
CA SER A 150 -23.02 -8.71 -18.74
C SER A 150 -21.59 -8.27 -19.02
N HIS A 151 -20.62 -9.01 -18.47
CA HIS A 151 -19.17 -8.74 -18.50
C HIS A 151 -18.71 -7.50 -17.71
N ILE A 152 -17.38 -7.36 -17.58
CA ILE A 152 -16.72 -6.24 -16.88
C ILE A 152 -17.17 -4.86 -17.41
N GLY A 153 -17.52 -4.77 -18.70
CA GLY A 153 -18.00 -3.54 -19.34
C GLY A 153 -19.41 -3.12 -18.89
N GLY A 154 -20.17 -4.01 -18.23
CA GLY A 154 -21.46 -3.71 -17.62
C GLY A 154 -21.38 -3.34 -16.14
N LEU A 155 -20.17 -3.13 -15.59
CA LEU A 155 -20.01 -2.72 -14.20
C LEU A 155 -20.63 -1.32 -13.97
N PRO A 156 -21.44 -1.12 -12.92
CA PRO A 156 -21.95 0.20 -12.59
C PRO A 156 -20.83 1.17 -12.21
N ASP A 157 -20.88 2.38 -12.73
CA ASP A 157 -19.93 3.46 -12.42
C ASP A 157 -19.98 3.89 -10.95
N VAL A 158 -21.14 3.76 -10.32
CA VAL A 158 -21.37 4.17 -8.94
C VAL A 158 -21.34 2.96 -8.01
N TYR A 159 -20.43 2.99 -7.02
CA TYR A 159 -20.26 1.90 -6.04
C TYR A 159 -21.57 1.45 -5.39
N THR A 160 -22.47 2.37 -5.04
CA THR A 160 -23.75 2.02 -4.40
C THR A 160 -24.65 1.16 -5.31
N GLN A 161 -24.60 1.39 -6.63
CA GLN A 161 -25.34 0.58 -7.59
C GLN A 161 -24.69 -0.81 -7.71
N PHE A 162 -23.36 -0.86 -7.85
CA PHE A 162 -22.60 -2.11 -7.82
C PHE A 162 -22.94 -2.94 -6.57
N ARG A 163 -22.83 -2.35 -5.38
CA ARG A 163 -23.08 -3.00 -4.09
C ARG A 163 -24.49 -3.60 -4.01
N LYS A 164 -25.52 -2.80 -4.33
CA LYS A 164 -26.92 -3.25 -4.27
C LYS A 164 -27.17 -4.46 -5.16
N VAL A 165 -26.55 -4.49 -6.34
CA VAL A 165 -26.74 -5.57 -7.31
C VAL A 165 -26.02 -6.84 -6.85
N VAL A 166 -24.77 -6.75 -6.40
CA VAL A 166 -24.04 -7.95 -5.91
C VAL A 166 -24.56 -8.47 -4.56
N GLU A 167 -25.04 -7.61 -3.67
CA GLU A 167 -25.68 -8.05 -2.40
C GLU A 167 -27.02 -8.75 -2.65
N GLY A 168 -27.76 -8.33 -3.68
CA GLY A 168 -29.08 -8.90 -4.00
C GLY A 168 -29.04 -10.15 -4.88
N GLN A 169 -28.05 -10.25 -5.77
CA GLN A 169 -28.01 -11.28 -6.83
C GLN A 169 -26.67 -12.02 -6.92
N GLY A 170 -25.61 -11.48 -6.32
CA GLY A 170 -24.29 -12.08 -6.37
C GLY A 170 -24.17 -13.31 -5.49
N ARG A 171 -23.23 -14.19 -5.85
CA ARG A 171 -22.90 -15.38 -5.07
C ARG A 171 -21.43 -15.33 -4.65
N VAL A 172 -21.18 -15.56 -3.37
CA VAL A 172 -19.83 -15.82 -2.85
C VAL A 172 -19.58 -17.33 -2.92
N ARG A 173 -18.44 -17.73 -3.52
CA ARG A 173 -18.07 -19.13 -3.63
C ARG A 173 -17.61 -19.66 -2.25
N PRO A 174 -17.91 -20.92 -1.91
CA PRO A 174 -17.36 -21.53 -0.71
C PRO A 174 -15.83 -21.66 -0.84
N VAL A 175 -15.15 -21.53 0.30
CA VAL A 175 -13.69 -21.67 0.41
C VAL A 175 -13.25 -23.07 -0.01
N LEU A 176 -12.15 -23.14 -0.77
CA LEU A 176 -11.52 -24.41 -1.13
C LEU A 176 -10.79 -25.03 0.06
N SER A 177 -10.88 -26.35 0.19
CA SER A 177 -10.18 -27.10 1.24
C SER A 177 -8.66 -26.96 1.12
N THR A 178 -8.01 -26.57 2.22
CA THR A 178 -6.54 -26.54 2.33
C THR A 178 -5.98 -27.96 2.31
N PRO A 179 -5.02 -28.29 1.42
CA PRO A 179 -4.46 -29.64 1.35
C PRO A 179 -3.64 -29.98 2.60
N GLU A 180 -3.89 -31.15 3.19
CA GLU A 180 -3.14 -31.66 4.36
C GLU A 180 -1.65 -31.84 4.07
N GLN A 181 -1.33 -32.46 2.94
CA GLN A 181 0.01 -32.60 2.39
C GLN A 181 0.08 -32.00 1.00
N VAL A 182 1.22 -31.43 0.61
CA VAL A 182 1.49 -30.92 -0.73
C VAL A 182 2.42 -31.89 -1.44
N LYS A 183 2.07 -32.30 -2.67
CA LYS A 183 2.94 -33.18 -3.47
C LYS A 183 4.35 -32.62 -3.55
N SER A 184 5.33 -33.51 -3.47
CA SER A 184 6.73 -33.16 -3.39
C SER A 184 7.23 -32.56 -4.72
N LEU A 185 8.34 -31.86 -4.63
CA LEU A 185 9.09 -31.38 -5.78
C LEU A 185 9.81 -32.55 -6.47
N PRO A 186 10.20 -32.41 -7.75
CA PRO A 186 11.17 -33.31 -8.36
C PRO A 186 12.51 -33.29 -7.61
N LEU A 187 13.23 -34.41 -7.62
CA LEU A 187 14.55 -34.52 -7.01
C LEU A 187 15.57 -33.60 -7.71
N GLY A 188 16.54 -33.08 -6.95
CA GLY A 188 17.66 -32.29 -7.49
C GLY A 188 17.38 -30.79 -7.68
N LEU A 189 16.21 -30.29 -7.28
CA LEU A 189 15.94 -28.84 -7.26
C LEU A 189 16.41 -28.19 -5.98
N GLU A 190 17.24 -27.16 -6.11
CA GLU A 190 17.63 -26.32 -4.99
C GLU A 190 16.49 -25.38 -4.58
N GLU A 191 16.21 -25.31 -3.28
CA GLU A 191 15.16 -24.46 -2.72
C GLU A 191 15.42 -22.96 -2.96
N GLY A 192 16.69 -22.54 -2.98
CA GLY A 192 17.10 -21.15 -3.12
C GLY A 192 16.90 -20.31 -1.84
N THR A 193 17.76 -19.31 -1.68
CA THR A 193 17.80 -18.45 -0.49
C THR A 193 16.79 -17.31 -0.60
N ILE A 194 16.07 -17.02 0.50
CA ILE A 194 15.26 -15.80 0.61
C ILE A 194 16.22 -14.62 0.79
N PRO A 195 16.19 -13.60 -0.08
CA PRO A 195 17.12 -12.49 -0.04
C PRO A 195 17.01 -11.65 1.24
N THR A 196 18.06 -10.87 1.49
CA THR A 196 18.04 -9.79 2.48
C THR A 196 17.66 -8.46 1.81
N PHE A 197 17.47 -7.42 2.61
CA PHE A 197 17.31 -6.04 2.10
C PHE A 197 18.47 -5.65 1.17
N GLU A 198 19.70 -5.83 1.65
CA GLU A 198 20.93 -5.55 0.90
C GLU A 198 21.04 -6.38 -0.37
N GLY A 199 20.64 -7.66 -0.32
CA GLY A 199 20.61 -8.54 -1.48
C GLY A 199 19.67 -8.08 -2.60
N LEU A 200 18.70 -7.22 -2.28
CA LEU A 200 17.77 -6.59 -3.24
C LEU A 200 18.17 -5.15 -3.59
N GLY A 201 19.35 -4.69 -3.15
CA GLY A 201 19.79 -3.30 -3.33
C GLY A 201 18.93 -2.29 -2.56
N GLN A 202 18.21 -2.74 -1.52
CA GLN A 202 17.33 -1.89 -0.72
C GLN A 202 18.00 -1.56 0.62
N THR A 203 17.93 -0.31 1.04
CA THR A 203 18.43 0.14 2.33
C THR A 203 17.34 0.07 3.40
N GLY A 204 17.73 -0.24 4.64
CA GLY A 204 16.80 -0.34 5.76
C GLY A 204 16.12 1.00 6.12
N THR A 205 15.04 0.92 6.91
CA THR A 205 14.14 2.04 7.28
C THR A 205 14.85 3.30 7.80
N LEU A 206 16.02 3.14 8.44
CA LEU A 206 16.74 4.22 9.12
C LEU A 206 17.20 5.34 8.19
N ILE A 207 17.59 5.05 6.95
CA ILE A 207 18.14 6.09 6.05
C ILE A 207 17.04 7.06 5.60
N TYR A 208 15.88 6.56 5.21
CA TYR A 208 14.80 7.40 4.69
C TYR A 208 14.08 8.20 5.77
N ILE A 209 13.89 7.62 6.97
CA ILE A 209 13.34 8.37 8.12
C ILE A 209 14.33 9.46 8.56
N THR A 210 15.64 9.19 8.54
CA THR A 210 16.66 10.19 8.87
C THR A 210 16.67 11.31 7.84
N VAL A 211 16.72 10.99 6.53
CA VAL A 211 16.63 12.01 5.47
C VAL A 211 15.34 12.84 5.58
N TRP A 212 14.22 12.21 5.97
CA TRP A 212 12.94 12.88 6.20
C TRP A 212 12.97 13.81 7.44
N LEU A 213 13.46 13.34 8.59
CA LEU A 213 13.60 14.15 9.82
C LEU A 213 14.51 15.35 9.60
N TYR A 214 15.62 15.17 8.86
CA TYR A 214 16.57 16.24 8.55
C TYR A 214 16.02 17.22 7.52
N SER A 215 15.36 16.72 6.47
CA SER A 215 14.76 17.58 5.42
C SER A 215 13.54 18.38 5.94
N ALA A 216 12.87 17.89 6.99
CA ALA A 216 11.82 18.60 7.72
C ALA A 216 12.34 19.55 8.82
N GLY A 217 13.66 19.64 9.04
CA GLY A 217 14.26 20.52 10.05
C GLY A 217 14.13 20.04 11.50
N ILE A 218 13.86 18.76 11.75
CA ILE A 218 13.52 18.21 13.07
C ILE A 218 14.78 17.67 13.82
N GLY A 219 15.95 17.61 13.17
CA GLY A 219 17.22 17.14 13.76
C GLY A 219 18.14 18.27 14.26
N ASN A 220 18.37 18.37 15.57
CA ASN A 220 19.16 19.44 16.21
C ASN A 220 20.65 19.11 16.50
N ASP A 221 21.26 18.06 15.92
CA ASP A 221 22.69 17.74 16.17
C ASP A 221 23.64 18.18 15.01
N PRO A 222 24.54 19.15 15.25
CA PRO A 222 25.55 19.61 14.27
C PRO A 222 26.58 18.55 13.81
N ARG A 223 26.82 17.48 14.59
CA ARG A 223 27.75 16.40 14.21
C ARG A 223 27.13 15.43 13.20
N GLU A 224 25.82 15.24 13.29
CA GLU A 224 25.05 14.42 12.35
C GLU A 224 24.68 15.20 11.07
N ASN A 225 24.62 16.54 11.12
CA ASN A 225 24.58 17.41 9.92
C ASN A 225 25.80 17.23 8.99
N ARG A 226 26.97 16.89 9.54
CA ARG A 226 28.14 16.50 8.72
C ARG A 226 27.93 15.16 8.02
N LYS A 227 27.29 14.19 8.67
CA LYS A 227 26.88 12.92 8.03
C LYS A 227 25.77 13.14 7.01
N PHE A 228 24.83 14.06 7.23
CA PHE A 228 23.84 14.44 6.23
C PHE A 228 24.49 15.01 4.96
N ASN A 229 25.49 15.89 5.08
CA ASN A 229 26.25 16.36 3.92
C ASN A 229 27.03 15.22 3.24
N MET A 230 27.53 14.24 3.99
CA MET A 230 28.19 13.05 3.42
C MET A 230 27.20 12.07 2.75
N ILE A 231 25.99 11.90 3.28
CA ILE A 231 24.92 11.07 2.69
C ILE A 231 24.33 11.77 1.47
N LYS A 232 24.16 13.09 1.52
CA LYS A 232 23.77 13.91 0.37
C LYS A 232 24.84 13.83 -0.73
N GLN A 233 26.13 13.91 -0.38
CA GLN A 233 27.23 13.70 -1.34
C GLN A 233 27.33 12.25 -1.84
N GLY A 234 26.98 11.25 -1.02
CA GLY A 234 26.96 9.84 -1.41
C GLY A 234 25.75 9.47 -2.28
N LEU A 235 24.61 10.12 -2.08
CA LEU A 235 23.41 10.00 -2.93
C LEU A 235 23.47 10.90 -4.16
N ASP A 236 24.18 12.03 -4.13
CA ASP A 236 24.54 12.83 -5.31
C ASP A 236 25.57 12.10 -6.20
N TYR A 237 26.35 11.17 -5.63
CA TYR A 237 27.23 10.29 -6.40
C TYR A 237 26.45 9.33 -7.31
N ASP A 238 25.18 9.07 -6.97
CA ASP A 238 24.18 8.46 -7.84
C ASP A 238 23.39 9.60 -8.50
N ASN A 239 23.90 10.11 -9.63
CA ASN A 239 23.49 11.34 -10.35
C ASN A 239 21.98 11.47 -10.77
N ASN A 240 21.04 10.73 -10.18
CA ASN A 240 19.64 10.64 -10.60
C ASN A 240 18.60 11.17 -9.58
N VAL A 241 19.00 11.63 -8.38
CA VAL A 241 18.02 12.18 -7.41
C VAL A 241 17.77 13.68 -7.69
N SER A 242 16.81 13.96 -8.57
CA SER A 242 16.44 15.32 -9.02
C SER A 242 16.07 16.27 -7.86
N SER A 243 16.38 17.56 -8.01
CA SER A 243 15.91 18.66 -7.12
C SER A 243 14.37 18.71 -6.96
N SER A 244 13.63 18.11 -7.89
CA SER A 244 12.18 17.90 -7.83
C SER A 244 11.76 16.92 -6.72
N PHE A 245 12.56 15.87 -6.47
CA PHE A 245 12.33 14.87 -5.43
C PHE A 245 12.34 15.53 -4.04
N TYR A 246 13.34 16.38 -3.78
CA TYR A 246 13.47 17.12 -2.52
C TYR A 246 12.36 18.16 -2.34
N LYS A 247 11.95 18.90 -3.38
CA LYS A 247 10.81 19.83 -3.30
C LYS A 247 9.49 19.10 -3.02
N SER A 248 9.27 17.96 -3.66
CA SER A 248 8.07 17.14 -3.49
C SER A 248 7.99 16.51 -2.09
N LEU A 249 9.09 15.98 -1.59
CA LEU A 249 9.22 15.50 -0.21
C LEU A 249 9.01 16.61 0.81
N THR A 250 9.54 17.80 0.56
CA THR A 250 9.39 18.95 1.46
C THR A 250 7.93 19.38 1.53
N VAL A 251 7.21 19.47 0.41
CA VAL A 251 5.78 19.84 0.41
C VAL A 251 4.88 18.77 1.02
N ILE A 252 5.20 17.48 0.86
CA ILE A 252 4.44 16.36 1.46
C ILE A 252 4.76 16.18 2.95
N ALA A 253 6.02 16.39 3.35
CA ALA A 253 6.50 16.26 4.74
C ALA A 253 6.09 17.45 5.61
N LEU A 254 5.98 18.65 5.04
CA LEU A 254 5.75 19.87 5.82
C LEU A 254 4.31 20.04 6.32
N VAL A 255 3.31 19.34 5.77
CA VAL A 255 1.94 19.85 5.90
C VAL A 255 0.93 18.98 6.66
N THR A 256 1.25 17.78 7.14
CA THR A 256 0.31 17.10 8.05
C THR A 256 0.97 16.11 9.02
N ILE A 257 0.32 15.93 10.18
CA ILE A 257 0.59 14.90 11.21
C ILE A 257 0.58 13.48 10.62
N LYS A 258 -0.35 13.24 9.68
CA LYS A 258 -0.68 11.93 9.10
C LYS A 258 0.48 11.31 8.28
N PRO A 259 1.18 12.06 7.41
CA PRO A 259 2.44 11.62 6.79
C PRO A 259 3.52 11.14 7.76
N ARG A 260 3.53 11.59 9.03
CA ARG A 260 4.50 11.09 10.03
C ARG A 260 4.18 9.67 10.46
N GLU A 261 2.91 9.36 10.73
CA GLU A 261 2.45 7.98 10.99
C GLU A 261 2.87 7.06 9.83
N LEU A 262 2.60 7.47 8.59
CA LEU A 262 2.95 6.69 7.40
C LEU A 262 4.46 6.49 7.27
N ALA A 263 5.25 7.56 7.43
CA ALA A 263 6.71 7.49 7.29
C ALA A 263 7.36 6.62 8.37
N LEU A 264 6.78 6.56 9.57
CA LEU A 264 7.35 5.81 10.70
C LEU A 264 6.83 4.38 10.81
N THR A 265 5.65 4.08 10.25
CA THR A 265 4.98 2.77 10.43
C THR A 265 4.67 2.03 9.13
N GLY A 266 4.69 2.73 7.99
CA GLY A 266 4.19 2.20 6.72
C GLY A 266 2.66 2.08 6.68
N PHE A 267 1.93 2.62 7.66
CA PHE A 267 0.48 2.58 7.71
C PHE A 267 -0.12 3.97 7.90
N MET A 268 -1.34 4.14 7.42
CA MET A 268 -2.16 5.32 7.71
C MET A 268 -3.63 4.91 7.75
N SER A 269 -4.37 5.41 8.75
CA SER A 269 -5.83 5.19 8.82
C SER A 269 -6.56 5.66 7.55
N ASN A 270 -7.70 5.05 7.22
CA ASN A 270 -8.49 5.44 6.03
C ASN A 270 -8.89 6.93 6.04
N ARG A 271 -9.35 7.45 7.19
CA ARG A 271 -9.61 8.89 7.39
C ARG A 271 -8.34 9.73 7.23
N GLY A 272 -7.19 9.16 7.60
CA GLY A 272 -5.86 9.68 7.30
C GLY A 272 -5.67 9.91 5.81
N ARG A 273 -5.76 8.82 5.05
CA ARG A 273 -5.55 8.77 3.59
C ARG A 273 -6.46 9.73 2.83
N GLN A 274 -7.75 9.73 3.16
CA GLN A 274 -8.73 10.63 2.54
C GLN A 274 -8.38 12.11 2.71
N ASN A 275 -7.98 12.51 3.92
CA ASN A 275 -7.63 13.91 4.20
C ASN A 275 -6.35 14.30 3.46
N VAL A 276 -5.31 13.48 3.50
CA VAL A 276 -4.03 13.77 2.83
C VAL A 276 -4.22 13.84 1.31
N ALA A 277 -4.96 12.91 0.72
CA ALA A 277 -5.25 12.92 -0.70
C ALA A 277 -6.06 14.15 -1.12
N SER A 278 -7.09 14.52 -0.35
CA SER A 278 -7.85 15.74 -0.60
C SER A 278 -6.99 16.98 -0.44
N PHE A 279 -6.15 17.05 0.59
CA PHE A 279 -5.29 18.20 0.81
C PHE A 279 -4.29 18.39 -0.34
N LEU A 280 -3.62 17.32 -0.75
CA LEU A 280 -2.67 17.35 -1.86
C LEU A 280 -3.32 17.79 -3.18
N THR A 281 -4.50 17.25 -3.48
CA THR A 281 -5.14 17.47 -4.79
C THR A 281 -6.02 18.73 -4.85
N LYS A 282 -6.63 19.15 -3.73
CA LYS A 282 -7.62 20.23 -3.68
C LYS A 282 -7.15 21.50 -2.97
N ASP A 283 -6.21 21.40 -2.02
CA ASP A 283 -5.64 22.57 -1.34
C ASP A 283 -4.32 22.97 -2.01
N LEU A 284 -3.43 22.00 -2.23
CA LEU A 284 -2.14 22.27 -2.88
C LEU A 284 -2.20 22.24 -4.41
N CYS A 285 -3.30 21.73 -4.98
CA CYS A 285 -3.49 21.59 -6.43
C CYS A 285 -2.34 20.84 -7.14
N LEU A 286 -1.75 19.85 -6.46
CA LEU A 286 -0.67 19.03 -7.00
C LEU A 286 -1.22 17.84 -7.79
N ASP A 287 -0.37 17.28 -8.65
CA ASP A 287 -0.65 16.05 -9.37
C ASP A 287 -0.89 14.91 -8.38
N TRP A 288 -2.07 14.29 -8.45
CA TRP A 288 -2.46 13.20 -7.56
C TRP A 288 -1.54 11.97 -7.67
N ARG A 289 -0.91 11.76 -8.84
CA ARG A 289 0.01 10.64 -9.08
C ARG A 289 1.23 10.70 -8.17
N LEU A 290 1.64 11.90 -7.77
CA LEU A 290 2.72 12.10 -6.80
C LEU A 290 2.37 11.43 -5.46
N GLY A 291 1.16 11.68 -4.97
CA GLY A 291 0.67 11.08 -3.73
C GLY A 291 0.41 9.57 -3.86
N ALA A 292 -0.09 9.13 -5.03
CA ALA A 292 -0.31 7.71 -5.30
C ALA A 292 0.99 6.92 -5.30
N GLU A 293 2.04 7.40 -5.97
CA GLU A 293 3.35 6.75 -5.99
C GLU A 293 4.07 6.83 -4.63
N TRP A 294 3.85 7.91 -3.86
CA TRP A 294 4.36 7.99 -2.49
C TRP A 294 3.71 6.93 -1.57
N PHE A 295 2.41 6.72 -1.73
CA PHE A 295 1.69 5.66 -1.03
C PHE A 295 2.10 4.28 -1.53
N GLU A 296 2.35 4.12 -2.83
CA GLU A 296 2.95 2.91 -3.39
C GLU A 296 4.31 2.62 -2.78
N TYR A 297 5.16 3.61 -2.56
CA TYR A 297 6.41 3.39 -1.87
C TYR A 297 6.21 2.95 -0.40
N LEU A 298 5.50 3.74 0.40
CA LEU A 298 5.52 3.58 1.86
C LEU A 298 4.51 2.60 2.44
N LEU A 299 3.35 2.39 1.81
CA LEU A 299 2.29 1.58 2.41
C LEU A 299 2.72 0.12 2.51
N VAL A 300 2.70 -0.42 3.74
CA VAL A 300 2.84 -1.85 4.00
C VAL A 300 1.72 -2.64 3.32
N ASP A 301 0.54 -2.04 3.21
CA ASP A 301 -0.68 -2.61 2.64
C ASP A 301 -0.98 -2.09 1.22
N HIS A 302 0.06 -1.68 0.48
CA HIS A 302 -0.14 -1.23 -0.90
C HIS A 302 -0.82 -2.31 -1.76
N ASP A 303 -1.95 -1.95 -2.34
CA ASP A 303 -2.65 -2.67 -3.39
C ASP A 303 -2.84 -1.71 -4.58
N VAL A 304 -2.38 -2.10 -5.76
CA VAL A 304 -2.37 -1.24 -6.94
C VAL A 304 -3.77 -0.74 -7.32
N CYS A 305 -4.78 -1.61 -7.25
CA CYS A 305 -6.15 -1.26 -7.63
C CYS A 305 -6.78 -0.29 -6.62
N SER A 306 -6.65 -0.61 -5.33
CA SER A 306 -7.23 0.15 -4.23
C SER A 306 -6.53 1.50 -4.07
N ASN A 307 -5.20 1.54 -4.13
CA ASN A 307 -4.44 2.78 -3.99
C ASN A 307 -4.76 3.74 -5.12
N TYR A 308 -4.50 3.36 -6.37
CA TYR A 308 -4.71 4.24 -7.52
C TYR A 308 -6.18 4.57 -7.73
N GLY A 309 -7.10 3.63 -7.49
CA GLY A 309 -8.54 3.88 -7.52
C GLY A 309 -8.96 4.96 -6.50
N ASN A 310 -8.53 4.86 -5.24
CA ASN A 310 -8.88 5.85 -4.21
C ASN A 310 -8.28 7.24 -4.49
N TRP A 311 -7.07 7.30 -5.07
CA TRP A 311 -6.46 8.56 -5.48
C TRP A 311 -7.18 9.21 -6.65
N LEU A 312 -7.59 8.44 -7.67
CA LEU A 312 -8.44 8.93 -8.77
C LEU A 312 -9.75 9.53 -8.26
N TYR A 313 -10.43 8.82 -7.35
CA TYR A 313 -11.64 9.30 -6.68
C TYR A 313 -11.38 10.61 -5.91
N SER A 314 -10.31 10.67 -5.12
CA SER A 314 -9.97 11.86 -4.33
C SER A 314 -9.59 13.07 -5.18
N ALA A 315 -8.93 12.83 -6.32
CA ALA A 315 -8.58 13.86 -7.29
C ALA A 315 -9.80 14.41 -8.05
N GLY A 316 -10.95 13.74 -8.00
CA GLY A 316 -12.18 14.14 -8.68
C GLY A 316 -12.17 13.85 -10.19
N ILE A 317 -11.35 12.89 -10.62
CA ILE A 317 -11.28 12.44 -12.03
C ILE A 317 -11.76 10.99 -12.21
N GLY A 318 -12.26 10.36 -11.15
CA GLY A 318 -12.99 9.09 -11.23
C GLY A 318 -14.48 9.31 -11.54
N ASN A 319 -15.22 8.22 -11.74
CA ASN A 319 -16.64 8.25 -12.10
C ASN A 319 -17.61 8.57 -10.93
N ASP A 320 -17.15 9.30 -9.91
CA ASP A 320 -18.02 9.78 -8.83
C ASP A 320 -18.83 10.99 -9.33
N PRO A 321 -20.16 11.01 -9.18
CA PRO A 321 -20.98 12.19 -9.52
C PRO A 321 -20.66 13.44 -8.67
N ARG A 322 -19.78 13.35 -7.67
CA ARG A 322 -19.42 14.46 -6.76
C ARG A 322 -18.05 15.03 -7.09
N GLU A 323 -17.99 15.85 -8.13
CA GLU A 323 -16.73 16.44 -8.67
C GLU A 323 -15.99 17.36 -7.67
N ASN A 324 -16.71 17.99 -6.72
CA ASN A 324 -16.18 19.02 -5.82
C ASN A 324 -16.05 18.60 -4.34
N ARG A 325 -15.91 17.30 -4.06
CA ARG A 325 -15.73 16.84 -2.68
C ARG A 325 -14.34 17.18 -2.15
N LYS A 326 -14.25 18.30 -1.43
CA LYS A 326 -13.06 18.72 -0.67
C LYS A 326 -13.28 18.48 0.82
N PHE A 327 -12.28 17.92 1.50
CA PHE A 327 -12.28 17.81 2.95
C PHE A 327 -11.72 19.10 3.58
N ASN A 328 -12.44 19.68 4.53
CA ASN A 328 -11.92 20.78 5.34
C ASN A 328 -11.03 20.21 6.46
N MET A 329 -9.71 20.42 6.38
CA MET A 329 -8.74 19.81 7.29
C MET A 329 -8.98 20.14 8.76
N ILE A 330 -9.33 21.39 9.06
CA ILE A 330 -9.62 21.84 10.44
C ILE A 330 -10.87 21.16 10.97
N LYS A 331 -11.95 21.16 10.19
CA LYS A 331 -13.19 20.50 10.59
C LYS A 331 -12.96 19.00 10.83
N GLN A 332 -12.21 18.34 9.94
CA GLN A 332 -11.90 16.93 10.10
C GLN A 332 -11.04 16.66 11.35
N GLY A 333 -10.06 17.51 11.66
CA GLY A 333 -9.29 17.43 12.90
C GLY A 333 -10.19 17.52 14.13
N LEU A 334 -11.07 18.51 14.17
CA LEU A 334 -11.99 18.71 15.29
C LEU A 334 -13.07 17.61 15.39
N ASP A 335 -13.57 17.10 14.26
CA ASP A 335 -14.60 16.05 14.25
C ASP A 335 -14.05 14.68 14.74
N TYR A 336 -12.82 14.33 14.34
CA TYR A 336 -12.26 12.98 14.55
C TYR A 336 -11.15 12.92 15.60
N ASP A 337 -10.61 14.06 16.02
CA ASP A 337 -9.56 14.19 17.03
C ASP A 337 -9.81 15.46 17.86
N ASN A 338 -11.03 15.65 18.39
CA ASN A 338 -11.45 16.88 19.07
C ASN A 338 -10.50 17.29 20.21
N ASN A 339 -9.95 16.32 20.94
CA ASN A 339 -8.99 16.59 22.00
C ASN A 339 -7.58 16.83 21.48
N GLY A 340 -7.22 16.36 20.28
CA GLY A 340 -5.89 16.51 19.71
C GLY A 340 -4.90 15.41 20.11
N ASP A 341 -5.39 14.28 20.61
CA ASP A 341 -4.56 13.20 21.13
C ASP A 341 -3.76 12.52 20.02
N TYR A 342 -4.39 12.31 18.85
CA TYR A 342 -3.70 11.76 17.69
C TYR A 342 -2.62 12.72 17.18
N VAL A 343 -2.92 14.03 17.12
CA VAL A 343 -1.92 15.05 16.76
C VAL A 343 -0.70 14.98 17.68
N ARG A 344 -0.90 15.01 18.99
CA ARG A 344 0.20 15.03 19.98
C ARG A 344 1.00 13.73 20.04
N GLN A 345 0.40 12.61 19.64
CA GLN A 345 1.10 11.34 19.50
C GLN A 345 2.18 11.41 18.42
N TRP A 346 1.82 11.94 17.24
CA TRP A 346 2.68 11.93 16.05
C TRP A 346 3.47 13.23 15.82
N VAL A 347 3.09 14.31 16.49
CA VAL A 347 3.76 15.62 16.46
C VAL A 347 4.14 16.01 17.89
N PRO A 348 5.23 15.43 18.43
CA PRO A 348 5.60 15.60 19.84
C PRO A 348 5.90 17.06 20.21
N GLU A 349 6.35 17.88 19.27
CA GLU A 349 6.58 19.31 19.48
C GLU A 349 5.29 20.09 19.81
N LEU A 350 4.10 19.58 19.43
CA LEU A 350 2.81 20.22 19.76
C LEU A 350 2.18 19.70 21.05
N ARG A 351 2.87 18.84 21.83
CA ARG A 351 2.33 18.24 23.06
C ARG A 351 1.90 19.27 24.11
N GLY A 352 2.52 20.45 24.13
CA GLY A 352 2.18 21.54 25.04
C GLY A 352 0.82 22.19 24.76
N ILE A 353 0.28 22.04 23.54
CA ILE A 353 -1.01 22.63 23.14
C ILE A 353 -2.15 21.68 23.51
N LYS A 354 -3.01 22.15 24.42
CA LYS A 354 -4.13 21.36 24.96
C LYS A 354 -5.38 21.47 24.08
N GLY A 355 -6.19 20.41 24.08
CA GLY A 355 -7.48 20.37 23.38
C GLY A 355 -7.37 20.54 21.85
N GLY A 356 -8.48 20.94 21.24
CA GLY A 356 -8.59 21.11 19.78
C GLY A 356 -7.79 22.29 19.21
N ASP A 357 -7.17 23.11 20.05
CA ASP A 357 -6.27 24.19 19.63
C ASP A 357 -5.05 23.67 18.87
N VAL A 358 -4.65 22.42 19.12
CA VAL A 358 -3.53 21.75 18.46
C VAL A 358 -3.73 21.63 16.93
N HIS A 359 -4.97 21.72 16.44
CA HIS A 359 -5.27 21.68 15.00
C HIS A 359 -5.02 23.02 14.29
N MET A 360 -4.80 24.10 15.04
CA MET A 360 -4.60 25.45 14.50
C MET A 360 -3.59 26.27 15.32
N PRO A 361 -2.35 25.76 15.52
CA PRO A 361 -1.36 26.42 16.37
C PRO A 361 -1.05 27.86 15.94
N TRP A 362 -1.11 28.16 14.64
CA TRP A 362 -0.85 29.51 14.10
C TRP A 362 -1.89 30.57 14.49
N THR A 363 -2.99 30.17 15.12
CA THR A 363 -4.05 31.08 15.58
C THR A 363 -3.88 31.48 17.05
N LEU A 364 -2.93 30.84 17.76
CA LEU A 364 -2.68 31.07 19.18
C LEU A 364 -1.84 32.34 19.39
N SER A 365 -2.01 32.97 20.56
CA SER A 365 -1.19 34.11 20.95
C SER A 365 0.27 33.71 21.19
N ASN A 366 1.20 34.64 21.01
CA ASN A 366 2.63 34.40 21.31
C ASN A 366 2.85 33.91 22.74
N SER A 367 2.05 34.38 23.70
CA SER A 367 2.10 33.91 25.08
C SER A 367 1.67 32.43 25.18
N ALA A 368 0.56 32.03 24.56
CA ALA A 368 0.09 30.64 24.59
C ALA A 368 1.08 29.69 23.90
N LEU A 369 1.63 30.10 22.76
CA LEU A 369 2.68 29.38 22.04
C LEU A 369 3.95 29.21 22.89
N SER A 370 4.41 30.28 23.53
CA SER A 370 5.59 30.25 24.43
C SER A 370 5.38 29.33 25.63
N HIS A 371 4.20 29.36 26.27
CA HIS A 371 3.86 28.43 27.36
C HIS A 371 3.84 26.96 26.90
N ALA A 372 3.44 26.71 25.66
CA ALA A 372 3.47 25.38 25.05
C ALA A 372 4.85 24.98 24.50
N GLN A 373 5.86 25.85 24.60
CA GLN A 373 7.19 25.69 24.02
C GLN A 373 7.18 25.50 22.49
N VAL A 374 6.24 26.16 21.81
CA VAL A 374 6.11 26.13 20.34
C VAL A 374 6.50 27.50 19.77
N SER A 375 7.50 27.51 18.89
CA SER A 375 7.83 28.63 18.00
C SER A 375 7.45 28.28 16.57
N LEU A 376 6.63 29.12 15.93
CA LEU A 376 6.26 28.93 14.52
C LEU A 376 7.46 29.17 13.61
N ASN A 377 7.62 28.33 12.58
CA ASN A 377 8.74 28.28 11.63
C ASN A 377 10.11 27.90 12.22
N GLU A 378 10.18 27.64 13.53
CA GLU A 378 11.37 27.08 14.18
C GLU A 378 11.10 25.65 14.66
N THR A 379 10.12 25.49 15.55
CA THR A 379 9.74 24.17 16.12
C THR A 379 8.61 23.51 15.35
N TYR A 380 7.69 24.31 14.78
CA TYR A 380 6.55 23.82 14.00
C TYR A 380 6.26 24.79 12.85
N PRO A 381 6.03 24.36 11.60
CA PRO A 381 5.87 25.26 10.48
C PRO A 381 4.56 26.05 10.53
N SER A 382 4.58 27.27 9.99
CA SER A 382 3.34 27.97 9.64
C SER A 382 2.63 27.24 8.48
N PRO A 383 1.29 27.37 8.36
CA PRO A 383 0.56 26.75 7.25
C PRO A 383 1.12 27.19 5.90
N VAL A 384 1.39 26.23 5.02
CA VAL A 384 1.82 26.49 3.63
C VAL A 384 0.70 27.13 2.82
N ILE A 385 -0.55 26.82 3.16
CA ILE A 385 -1.75 27.45 2.60
C ILE A 385 -2.78 27.64 3.73
N ILE A 386 -3.59 28.68 3.61
CA ILE A 386 -4.79 28.87 4.43
C ILE A 386 -5.99 28.84 3.49
N ALA A 387 -6.73 27.74 3.49
CA ALA A 387 -7.92 27.64 2.66
C ALA A 387 -9.06 28.52 3.21
N PRO A 388 -9.81 29.26 2.37
CA PRO A 388 -10.86 30.16 2.83
C PRO A 388 -11.88 29.51 3.77
N GLU A 389 -12.23 28.25 3.53
CA GLU A 389 -13.18 27.48 4.32
C GLU A 389 -12.71 27.14 5.74
N TRP A 390 -11.40 27.22 6.04
CA TRP A 390 -10.88 26.99 7.39
C TRP A 390 -11.32 28.10 8.35
N SER A 391 -11.45 29.33 7.84
CA SER A 391 -11.81 30.53 8.62
C SER A 391 -13.11 30.36 9.42
N ARG A 392 -14.09 29.63 8.88
CA ARG A 392 -15.38 29.35 9.54
C ARG A 392 -15.23 28.59 10.86
N HIS A 393 -14.16 27.79 10.99
CA HIS A 393 -13.87 27.01 12.19
C HIS A 393 -12.83 27.67 13.09
N VAL A 394 -12.01 28.55 12.53
CA VAL A 394 -11.04 29.37 13.28
C VAL A 394 -11.74 30.52 14.02
N ASN A 395 -12.65 31.24 13.34
CA ASN A 395 -13.31 32.44 13.88
C ASN A 395 -14.44 32.13 14.87
N ASN A 396 -15.04 30.93 14.83
CA ASN A 396 -16.03 30.50 15.84
C ASN A 396 -15.44 30.30 17.26
N LYS A 397 -14.17 30.64 17.47
CA LYS A 397 -13.54 30.73 18.80
C LYS A 397 -13.66 32.11 19.44
N SER A 398 -13.78 33.19 18.66
CA SER A 398 -13.88 34.55 19.23
C SER A 398 -15.25 34.85 19.86
N GLU A 399 -16.28 34.05 19.55
CA GLU A 399 -17.55 34.05 20.26
C GLU A 399 -17.58 32.86 21.22
N GLY A 400 -17.46 33.14 22.53
CA GLY A 400 -17.25 32.13 23.56
C GLY A 400 -18.21 30.94 23.46
N ARG A 401 -17.66 29.72 23.34
CA ARG A 401 -18.47 28.50 23.46
C ARG A 401 -18.93 28.35 24.91
N ALA A 402 -20.17 28.76 25.15
CA ALA A 402 -21.00 28.14 26.18
C ALA A 402 -20.92 26.62 26.01
N HIS A 403 -20.75 25.92 27.13
CA HIS A 403 -20.70 24.46 27.25
C HIS A 403 -21.64 23.76 26.25
N LEU A 404 -21.08 23.28 25.13
CA LEU A 404 -21.74 22.28 24.32
C LEU A 404 -21.64 20.96 25.09
N THR A 405 -22.74 20.62 25.76
CA THR A 405 -22.98 19.36 26.44
C THR A 405 -22.50 18.18 25.60
N HIS A 406 -21.82 17.23 26.25
CA HIS A 406 -21.49 15.91 25.71
C HIS A 406 -22.72 15.30 25.00
N GLN A 407 -22.75 15.39 23.68
CA GLN A 407 -23.49 14.44 22.87
C GLN A 407 -22.49 13.35 22.51
N ASP A 408 -22.76 12.14 23.02
CA ASP A 408 -22.14 10.91 22.56
C ASP A 408 -22.23 10.84 21.03
N ASN A 409 -21.15 11.26 20.36
CA ASN A 409 -20.98 10.98 18.96
C ASN A 409 -20.67 9.48 18.85
N LYS A 410 -21.75 8.69 18.74
CA LYS A 410 -21.68 7.30 18.25
C LYS A 410 -20.71 7.25 17.07
N ASP A 411 -19.76 6.33 17.13
CA ASP A 411 -18.74 6.02 16.12
C ASP A 411 -19.25 6.13 14.68
N ARG A 412 -19.18 7.32 14.07
CA ARG A 412 -19.55 7.54 12.66
C ARG A 412 -18.47 7.05 11.69
N GLY A 413 -17.51 6.25 12.17
CA GLY A 413 -16.42 5.71 11.38
C GLY A 413 -16.76 4.43 10.63
N ILE A 414 -17.72 3.63 11.12
CA ILE A 414 -18.04 2.28 10.60
C ILE A 414 -19.44 2.22 9.96
N ASP A 415 -20.38 3.06 10.43
CA ASP A 415 -21.79 3.02 10.02
C ASP A 415 -22.07 3.43 8.55
N PHE A 416 -21.05 3.81 7.77
CA PHE A 416 -21.24 4.08 6.33
C PHE A 416 -21.38 2.80 5.49
N TYR A 417 -20.83 1.67 5.96
CA TYR A 417 -20.82 0.40 5.21
C TYR A 417 -21.75 -0.66 5.80
N PHE A 418 -22.02 -0.62 7.11
CA PHE A 418 -22.89 -1.59 7.77
C PHE A 418 -23.93 -0.86 8.61
N SER A 419 -25.14 -0.66 8.08
CA SER A 419 -26.24 -0.22 8.93
C SER A 419 -26.56 -1.37 9.88
N LYS A 420 -26.33 -1.18 11.18
CA LYS A 420 -26.91 -2.02 12.24
C LYS A 420 -28.42 -1.86 12.20
N ASN A 421 -29.09 -2.59 11.32
CA ASN A 421 -30.51 -2.93 11.38
C ASN A 421 -30.84 -3.86 10.20
N LYS A 422 -30.62 -5.15 10.43
CA LYS A 422 -31.44 -6.26 9.95
C LYS A 422 -30.92 -7.52 10.65
N SER A 423 -31.67 -7.97 11.64
CA SER A 423 -31.58 -9.32 12.19
C SER A 423 -31.79 -10.30 11.04
N PHE A 424 -30.80 -11.17 10.80
CA PHE A 424 -31.00 -12.44 10.09
C PHE A 424 -31.43 -13.50 11.10
#